data_AF-A0AAP0CIZ5-F1
#
_entry.id   AF-A0AAP0CIZ5-F1
#
_cell.length_a   1.000
_cell.length_b   1.000
_cell.length_c   1.000
_cell.angle_alpha   90.00
_cell.angle_beta   90.00
_cell.angle_gamma   90.00
#
_symmetry.space_group_name_H-M   'P 1'
#
loop_
_entity.id
_entity.type
_entity.pdbx_description
1 polymer ?
#
loop_
_entity_poly.entity_id
_entity_poly.type
_entity_poly.pdbx_seq_one_letter_code
_entity_poly.pdbx_strand_id
1 'polypeptide(L)'
;MEETSSTTTTGQKSTQELAMEGQKYLEDTIQSAFHILSSLNEELCNPHLWSSSSPHPNFNGHHAPPSNGVTNGDTTSSDASHQFEIGGGALDEARLRYKSSVAALRSVVTAIPNSEKAKAYEIDPVSIEELDIERLEDKVSALRKEVEDKNKHLKSLIDQTRELIEDVSAWQSPVAR
;
A
#
# COMPACT_ATOMS: atom_id res chain seq x y z
N MET A 1 14.73 2.07 39.20
CA MET A 1 15.60 1.29 38.31
C MET A 1 15.02 -0.11 38.28
N GLU A 2 14.21 -0.41 37.28
CA GLU A 2 13.86 -1.79 36.92
C GLU A 2 14.07 -1.90 35.42
N GLU A 3 15.17 -2.57 35.08
CA GLU A 3 15.57 -2.89 33.72
C GLU A 3 14.85 -4.17 33.24
N THR A 4 14.43 -4.10 31.97
CA THR A 4 14.49 -5.15 30.95
C THR A 4 13.98 -6.56 31.28
N SER A 5 12.96 -7.00 30.53
CA SER A 5 13.15 -8.08 29.55
C SER A 5 11.94 -8.17 28.64
N SER A 6 11.99 -7.46 27.51
CA SER A 6 11.15 -7.77 26.36
C SER A 6 11.69 -9.06 25.76
N THR A 7 11.12 -10.19 26.17
CA THR A 7 11.36 -11.49 25.54
C THR A 7 10.84 -11.42 24.11
N THR A 8 11.70 -11.05 23.17
CA THR A 8 11.47 -11.25 21.74
C THR A 8 11.55 -12.76 21.50
N THR A 9 10.41 -13.43 21.60
CA THR A 9 10.23 -14.78 21.09
C THR A 9 10.47 -14.75 19.59
N THR A 10 11.66 -15.16 19.14
CA THR A 10 11.93 -15.53 17.75
C THR A 10 11.19 -16.82 17.43
N GLY A 11 9.86 -16.72 17.33
CA GLY A 11 9.06 -17.68 16.59
C GLY A 11 9.41 -17.53 15.12
N GLN A 12 9.72 -18.63 14.44
CA GLN A 12 9.88 -18.61 12.99
C GLN A 12 8.57 -18.12 12.37
N LYS A 13 8.53 -16.86 11.92
CA LYS A 13 7.37 -16.29 11.24
C LYS A 13 7.02 -17.18 10.05
N SER A 14 5.76 -17.57 9.94
CA SER A 14 5.30 -18.39 8.81
C SER A 14 5.48 -17.62 7.50
N THR A 15 5.74 -18.30 6.38
CA THR A 15 5.83 -17.68 5.05
C THR A 15 4.63 -16.77 4.75
N GLN A 16 3.41 -17.17 5.17
CA GLN A 16 2.21 -16.35 5.03
C GLN A 16 2.28 -15.05 5.84
N GLU A 17 2.82 -15.09 7.05
CA GLU A 17 2.99 -13.91 7.92
C GLU A 17 4.03 -12.95 7.34
N LEU A 18 5.15 -13.49 6.84
CA LEU A 18 6.15 -12.72 6.11
C LEU A 18 5.56 -12.09 4.85
N ALA A 19 4.71 -12.80 4.11
CA ALA A 19 4.05 -12.23 2.93
C ALA A 19 3.11 -11.06 3.28
N MET A 20 2.30 -11.19 4.34
CA MET A 20 1.43 -10.10 4.81
C MET A 20 2.24 -8.90 5.30
N GLU A 21 3.33 -9.14 6.05
CA GLU A 21 4.23 -8.09 6.50
C GLU A 21 4.96 -7.41 5.33
N GLY A 22 5.36 -8.17 4.32
CA GLY A 22 5.93 -7.66 3.08
C GLY A 22 4.96 -6.77 2.31
N GLN A 23 3.68 -7.16 2.24
CA GLN A 23 2.64 -6.31 1.63
C GLN A 23 2.51 -4.98 2.38
N LYS A 24 2.46 -5.01 3.71
CA LYS A 24 2.39 -3.79 4.52
C LYS A 24 3.58 -2.86 4.25
N TYR A 25 4.81 -3.39 4.27
CA TYR A 25 6.00 -2.56 4.02
C TYR A 25 6.06 -2.01 2.60
N LEU A 26 5.50 -2.72 1.61
CA LEU A 26 5.34 -2.20 0.26
C LEU A 26 4.40 -0.98 0.24
N GLU A 27 3.25 -1.09 0.90
CA GLU A 27 2.29 0.02 1.02
C GLU A 27 2.92 1.23 1.74
N ASP A 28 3.62 1.00 2.86
CA ASP A 28 4.35 2.04 3.61
C ASP A 28 5.45 2.70 2.76
N THR A 29 6.13 1.92 1.90
CA THR A 29 7.14 2.43 0.96
C THR A 29 6.51 3.34 -0.08
N ILE A 30 5.39 2.91 -0.68
CA ILE A 30 4.65 3.68 -1.67
C ILE A 30 4.15 4.99 -1.05
N GLN A 31 3.53 4.92 0.14
CA GLN A 31 3.02 6.10 0.83
C GLN A 31 4.14 7.10 1.19
N SER A 32 5.28 6.60 1.67
CA SER A 32 6.44 7.45 1.98
C SER A 32 7.01 8.10 0.70
N ALA A 33 7.04 7.38 -0.42
CA ALA A 33 7.46 7.93 -1.71
C ALA A 33 6.52 9.04 -2.21
N PHE A 34 5.20 8.84 -2.08
CA PHE A 34 4.23 9.90 -2.36
C PHE A 34 4.46 11.13 -1.50
N HIS A 35 4.72 10.93 -0.20
CA HIS A 35 4.97 12.05 0.70
C HIS A 35 6.25 12.82 0.32
N ILE A 36 7.34 12.11 -0.06
CA ILE A 36 8.55 12.76 -0.59
C ILE A 36 8.21 13.63 -1.80
N LEU A 37 7.44 13.09 -2.76
CA LEU A 37 7.07 13.83 -3.97
C LEU A 37 6.22 15.06 -3.65
N SER A 38 5.24 14.92 -2.74
CA SER A 38 4.40 16.03 -2.30
C SER A 38 5.20 17.10 -1.58
N SER A 39 6.07 16.73 -0.63
CA SER A 39 6.92 17.69 0.09
C SER A 39 7.90 18.40 -0.85
N LEU A 40 8.51 17.68 -1.79
CA LEU A 40 9.33 18.29 -2.84
C LEU A 40 8.51 19.28 -3.68
N ASN A 41 7.29 18.91 -4.06
CA ASN A 41 6.43 19.78 -4.84
C ASN A 41 6.03 21.04 -4.06
N GLU A 42 5.74 20.94 -2.77
CA GLU A 42 5.44 22.08 -1.90
C GLU A 42 6.64 23.03 -1.78
N GLU A 43 7.85 22.50 -1.56
CA GLU A 43 9.08 23.27 -1.54
C GLU A 43 9.37 23.92 -2.91
N LEU A 44 9.17 23.19 -4.00
CA LEU A 44 9.38 23.66 -5.38
C LEU A 44 8.27 24.56 -5.92
N CYS A 45 7.14 24.69 -5.22
CA CYS A 45 6.04 25.60 -5.59
C CYS A 45 5.84 26.79 -4.64
N ASN A 46 6.52 26.86 -3.48
CA ASN A 46 6.53 28.01 -2.57
C ASN A 46 7.19 29.31 -3.14
N PRO A 47 6.40 30.32 -3.58
CA PRO A 47 6.92 31.53 -4.25
C PRO A 47 7.88 32.38 -3.40
N HIS A 48 7.81 32.22 -2.07
CA HIS A 48 8.65 32.92 -1.11
C HIS A 48 10.12 32.47 -1.17
N LEU A 49 10.39 31.26 -1.67
CA LEU A 49 11.76 30.72 -1.78
C LEU A 49 12.51 31.25 -3.02
N TRP A 50 11.80 31.68 -4.07
CA TRP A 50 12.42 32.31 -5.26
C TRP A 50 12.30 33.82 -5.29
N SER A 51 11.47 34.40 -4.42
CA SER A 51 11.36 35.85 -4.27
C SER A 51 12.56 36.39 -3.47
N SER A 52 13.76 36.28 -4.05
CA SER A 52 14.94 36.94 -3.49
C SER A 52 14.69 38.45 -3.49
N SER A 53 14.66 39.03 -2.30
CA SER A 53 14.78 40.49 -2.10
C SER A 53 15.96 40.99 -2.95
N SER A 54 15.70 41.94 -3.85
CA SER A 54 16.72 42.64 -4.61
C SER A 54 17.54 43.49 -3.63
N PRO A 55 18.85 43.26 -3.43
CA PRO A 55 19.66 44.21 -2.68
C PRO A 55 19.96 45.39 -3.62
N HIS A 56 19.16 46.46 -3.53
CA HIS A 56 19.54 47.73 -4.13
C HIS A 56 20.79 48.29 -3.42
N PRO A 57 21.93 48.49 -4.10
CA PRO A 57 23.05 49.22 -3.53
C PRO A 57 22.91 50.68 -3.93
N ASN A 58 22.35 51.53 -3.06
CA ASN A 58 22.43 52.98 -3.26
C ASN A 58 23.68 53.53 -2.53
N PHE A 59 24.82 53.48 -3.22
CA PHE A 59 26.01 54.27 -2.86
C PHE A 59 26.16 55.43 -3.86
N ASN A 60 25.87 56.66 -3.42
CA ASN A 60 26.77 57.82 -3.51
C ASN A 60 26.12 59.15 -3.04
N GLY A 61 26.65 59.67 -1.92
CA GLY A 61 27.29 60.99 -1.88
C GLY A 61 26.47 62.29 -1.78
N HIS A 62 26.63 62.94 -0.61
CA HIS A 62 26.74 64.40 -0.36
C HIS A 62 25.47 65.28 -0.28
N HIS A 63 25.09 65.70 0.93
CA HIS A 63 25.09 67.07 1.49
C HIS A 63 24.21 67.17 2.78
N ALA A 64 24.75 67.77 3.85
CA ALA A 64 24.11 68.06 5.16
C ALA A 64 23.12 69.27 5.06
N PRO A 65 22.36 69.77 6.10
CA PRO A 65 22.56 69.71 7.57
C PRO A 65 21.26 69.42 8.42
N PRO A 66 21.26 69.50 9.78
CA PRO A 66 20.36 68.76 10.68
C PRO A 66 19.08 69.51 11.11
N SER A 67 18.03 68.79 11.52
CA SER A 67 16.89 69.36 12.24
C SER A 67 16.24 68.34 13.18
N ASN A 68 15.95 68.81 14.40
CA ASN A 68 15.36 68.10 15.53
C ASN A 68 13.99 67.48 15.22
N GLY A 69 13.74 66.28 15.75
CA GLY A 69 12.39 65.69 15.85
C GLY A 69 12.39 64.46 16.74
N VAL A 70 12.03 64.66 18.01
CA VAL A 70 11.69 63.62 18.99
C VAL A 70 10.50 62.80 18.49
N THR A 71 10.61 61.47 18.44
CA THR A 71 9.55 60.53 18.86
C THR A 71 10.13 59.15 19.16
N ASN A 72 9.89 58.68 20.39
CA ASN A 72 10.08 57.31 20.86
C ASN A 72 9.41 56.27 19.94
N GLY A 73 10.03 55.09 19.89
CA GLY A 73 9.46 53.88 19.31
C GLY A 73 10.38 52.69 19.57
N ASP A 74 10.51 52.32 20.84
CA ASP A 74 11.04 51.03 21.26
C ASP A 74 10.20 49.92 20.64
N THR A 75 10.75 49.21 19.67
CA THR A 75 10.29 47.87 19.31
C THR A 75 11.51 47.01 19.03
N THR A 76 11.79 46.18 20.02
CA THR A 76 12.59 44.97 19.94
C THR A 76 12.21 44.14 18.71
N SER A 77 13.15 43.94 17.79
CA SER A 77 13.25 42.69 17.05
C SER A 77 14.68 42.58 16.56
N SER A 78 15.56 42.37 17.53
CA SER A 78 16.86 41.79 17.28
C SER A 78 16.66 40.41 16.69
N ASP A 79 17.52 40.12 15.71
CA ASP A 79 17.86 38.79 15.25
C ASP A 79 16.89 38.13 14.28
N ALA A 80 17.07 38.51 13.02
CA ALA A 80 16.94 37.61 11.88
C ALA A 80 18.01 36.50 11.95
N SER A 81 18.07 35.78 13.07
CA SER A 81 18.86 34.57 13.21
C SER A 81 18.08 33.44 12.56
N HIS A 82 18.49 33.09 11.35
CA HIS A 82 18.74 31.72 10.93
C HIS A 82 18.10 30.62 11.82
N GLN A 83 16.78 30.49 11.82
CA GLN A 83 16.14 29.20 12.08
C GLN A 83 16.01 28.49 10.73
N PHE A 84 17.14 28.32 10.04
CA PHE A 84 17.36 27.09 9.28
C PHE A 84 17.45 26.01 10.34
N GLU A 85 16.29 25.53 10.74
CA GLU A 85 16.12 24.48 11.72
C GLU A 85 16.96 23.28 11.27
N ILE A 86 18.09 23.12 11.96
CA ILE A 86 19.03 22.04 11.77
C ILE A 86 18.28 20.75 12.13
N GLY A 87 17.85 20.04 11.09
CA GLY A 87 17.49 18.62 11.12
C GLY A 87 16.01 18.31 11.28
N GLY A 88 15.35 17.95 10.18
CA GLY A 88 14.09 17.21 10.21
C GLY A 88 12.88 17.95 9.63
N GLY A 89 12.97 18.37 8.37
CA GLY A 89 11.78 18.81 7.63
C GLY A 89 10.87 17.62 7.26
N ALA A 90 9.63 17.92 6.83
CA ALA A 90 8.69 16.90 6.35
C ALA A 90 9.30 16.02 5.23
N LEU A 91 10.13 16.60 4.37
CA LEU A 91 10.88 15.89 3.34
C LEU A 91 11.91 14.91 3.91
N ASP A 92 12.70 15.32 4.90
CA ASP A 92 13.71 14.46 5.53
C ASP A 92 13.07 13.31 6.30
N GLU A 93 11.94 13.57 6.97
CA GLU A 93 11.16 12.55 7.66
C GLU A 93 10.52 11.56 6.68
N ALA A 94 9.95 12.05 5.56
CA ALA A 94 9.42 11.18 4.50
C ALA A 94 10.54 10.31 3.89
N ARG A 95 11.74 10.87 3.72
CA ARG A 95 12.93 10.14 3.25
C ARG A 95 13.40 9.07 4.24
N LEU A 96 13.38 9.39 5.53
CA LEU A 96 13.74 8.44 6.58
C LEU A 96 12.75 7.26 6.61
N ARG A 97 11.44 7.54 6.56
CA ARG A 97 10.40 6.51 6.52
C ARG A 97 10.51 5.63 5.29
N TYR A 98 10.74 6.22 4.11
CA TYR A 98 10.98 5.48 2.87
C TYR A 98 12.18 4.54 2.99
N LYS A 99 13.32 5.01 3.53
CA LYS A 99 14.50 4.16 3.73
C LYS A 99 14.22 3.02 4.71
N SER A 100 13.49 3.32 5.79
CA SER A 100 13.14 2.34 6.82
C SER A 100 12.21 1.25 6.27
N SER A 101 11.13 1.63 5.58
CA SER A 101 10.18 0.69 4.99
C SER A 101 10.82 -0.15 3.88
N VAL A 102 11.70 0.44 3.06
CA VAL A 102 12.49 -0.32 2.06
C VAL A 102 13.43 -1.33 2.73
N ALA A 103 14.10 -0.95 3.82
CA ALA A 103 14.98 -1.87 4.54
C ALA A 103 14.18 -3.03 5.14
N ALA A 104 13.02 -2.75 5.73
CA ALA A 104 12.12 -3.76 6.27
C ALA A 104 11.58 -4.70 5.17
N LEU A 105 11.15 -4.14 4.03
CA LEU A 105 10.71 -4.90 2.86
C LEU A 105 11.82 -5.83 2.34
N ARG A 106 13.05 -5.33 2.22
CA ARG A 106 14.20 -6.14 1.81
C ARG A 106 14.46 -7.28 2.79
N SER A 107 14.38 -7.00 4.09
CA SER A 107 14.52 -8.02 5.14
C SER A 107 13.50 -9.15 4.96
N VAL A 108 12.22 -8.80 4.78
CA VAL A 108 11.15 -9.77 4.55
C VAL A 108 11.38 -10.59 3.27
N VAL A 109 11.73 -9.95 2.15
CA VAL A 109 12.01 -10.64 0.89
C VAL A 109 13.18 -11.61 1.03
N THR A 110 14.21 -11.26 1.82
CA THR A 110 15.31 -12.19 2.10
C THR A 110 14.93 -13.30 3.08
N ALA A 111 13.93 -13.09 3.95
CA ALA A 111 13.47 -14.06 4.93
C ALA A 111 12.56 -15.13 4.32
N ILE A 112 11.74 -14.78 3.32
CA ILE A 112 10.77 -15.71 2.68
C ILE A 112 11.44 -17.00 2.14
N PRO A 113 12.53 -16.94 1.34
CA PRO A 113 13.20 -18.16 0.88
C PRO A 113 13.80 -19.00 2.02
N ASN A 114 14.14 -18.36 3.14
CA ASN A 114 14.69 -19.06 4.30
C ASN A 114 13.59 -19.69 5.17
N SER A 115 12.38 -19.12 5.21
CA SER A 115 11.23 -19.74 5.88
C SER A 115 10.73 -20.96 5.11
N GLU A 116 10.80 -20.93 3.78
CA GLU A 116 10.52 -22.10 2.93
C GLU A 116 11.55 -23.21 3.13
N LYS A 117 12.85 -22.88 3.16
CA LYS A 117 13.90 -23.87 3.48
C LYS A 117 13.74 -24.46 4.87
N ALA A 118 13.38 -23.64 5.87
CA ALA A 118 13.15 -24.12 7.23
C ALA A 118 11.96 -25.09 7.33
N LYS A 119 10.88 -24.86 6.57
CA LYS A 119 9.75 -25.80 6.46
C LYS A 119 10.10 -27.04 5.61
N ALA A 120 10.89 -26.87 4.55
CA ALA A 120 11.34 -27.96 3.69
C ALA A 120 12.29 -28.94 4.40
N TYR A 121 12.99 -28.51 5.45
CA TYR A 121 13.78 -29.40 6.29
C TYR A 121 12.92 -30.28 7.22
N GLU A 122 11.66 -29.93 7.47
CA GLU A 122 10.73 -30.75 8.26
C GLU A 122 9.84 -31.67 7.41
N ILE A 123 9.50 -31.25 6.19
CA ILE A 123 8.64 -32.01 5.27
C ILE A 123 9.14 -31.82 3.84
N ASP A 124 9.33 -32.92 3.11
CA ASP A 124 9.84 -32.94 1.74
C ASP A 124 8.98 -32.04 0.83
N PRO A 125 9.52 -30.94 0.26
CA PRO A 125 8.72 -29.91 -0.42
C PRO A 125 7.97 -30.43 -1.65
N VAL A 126 8.53 -31.45 -2.32
CA VAL A 126 7.88 -32.17 -3.43
C VAL A 126 6.61 -32.88 -2.97
N SER A 127 6.59 -33.38 -1.73
CA SER A 127 5.47 -34.15 -1.18
C SER A 127 4.28 -33.27 -0.77
N ILE A 128 4.53 -32.01 -0.40
CA ILE A 128 3.46 -31.04 -0.11
C ILE A 128 2.82 -30.56 -1.42
N GLU A 129 3.64 -30.23 -2.42
CA GLU A 129 3.14 -29.79 -3.73
C GLU A 129 2.34 -30.92 -4.41
N GLU A 130 2.81 -32.17 -4.34
CA GLU A 130 2.09 -33.34 -4.83
C GLU A 130 0.73 -33.56 -4.12
N LEU A 131 0.68 -33.42 -2.79
CA LEU A 131 -0.56 -33.58 -2.01
C LEU A 131 -1.58 -32.48 -2.32
N ASP A 132 -1.14 -31.24 -2.52
CA ASP A 132 -2.02 -30.15 -2.90
C ASP A 132 -2.54 -30.32 -4.34
N ILE A 133 -1.72 -30.85 -5.25
CA ILE A 133 -2.13 -31.22 -6.61
C ILE A 133 -3.19 -32.32 -6.56
N GLU A 134 -2.96 -33.41 -5.83
CA GLU A 134 -3.92 -34.51 -5.67
C GLU A 134 -5.26 -34.01 -5.14
N ARG A 135 -5.23 -33.16 -4.10
CA ARG A 135 -6.45 -32.54 -3.54
C ARG A 135 -7.18 -31.63 -4.52
N LEU A 136 -6.46 -30.91 -5.38
CA LEU A 136 -7.03 -30.08 -6.44
C LEU A 136 -7.68 -30.94 -7.52
N GLU A 137 -7.06 -32.04 -7.91
CA GLU A 137 -7.61 -33.01 -8.86
C GLU A 137 -8.89 -33.66 -8.34
N ASP A 138 -8.95 -34.00 -7.05
CA ASP A 138 -10.15 -34.51 -6.40
C ASP A 138 -11.31 -33.50 -6.46
N LYS A 139 -11.03 -32.23 -6.18
CA LYS A 139 -12.04 -31.15 -6.26
C LYS A 139 -12.54 -30.97 -7.69
N VAL A 140 -11.65 -31.00 -8.68
CA VAL A 140 -12.03 -30.90 -10.09
C VAL A 140 -12.90 -32.09 -10.50
N SER A 141 -12.55 -33.29 -10.05
CA SER A 141 -13.33 -34.50 -10.31
C SER A 141 -14.72 -34.45 -9.68
N ALA A 142 -14.82 -34.00 -8.43
CA ALA A 142 -16.10 -33.82 -7.74
C ALA A 142 -16.99 -32.78 -8.45
N LEU A 143 -16.42 -31.63 -8.82
CA LEU A 143 -17.15 -30.58 -9.55
C LEU A 143 -17.61 -31.05 -10.94
N ARG A 144 -16.77 -31.78 -11.68
CA ARG A 144 -17.16 -32.36 -12.98
C ARG A 144 -18.36 -33.29 -12.83
N LYS A 145 -18.34 -34.17 -11.83
CA LYS A 145 -19.45 -35.07 -11.53
C LYS A 145 -20.73 -34.31 -11.18
N GLU A 146 -20.63 -33.27 -10.34
CA GLU A 146 -21.77 -32.44 -9.97
C GLU A 146 -22.38 -31.71 -11.18
N VAL A 147 -21.54 -31.21 -12.09
CA VAL A 147 -21.99 -30.59 -13.34
C VAL A 147 -22.73 -31.60 -14.22
N GLU A 148 -22.21 -32.82 -14.35
CA GLU A 148 -22.87 -33.89 -15.10
C GLU A 148 -24.24 -34.26 -14.50
N ASP A 149 -24.30 -34.44 -13.18
CA ASP A 149 -25.54 -34.76 -12.46
C ASP A 149 -26.59 -33.64 -12.62
N LYS A 150 -26.19 -32.38 -12.48
CA LYS A 150 -27.07 -31.22 -12.69
C LYS A 150 -27.56 -31.13 -14.13
N ASN A 151 -26.71 -31.40 -15.12
CA ASN A 151 -27.08 -31.39 -16.52
C ASN A 151 -28.10 -32.51 -16.84
N LYS A 152 -27.90 -33.70 -16.28
CA LYS A 152 -28.86 -34.81 -16.39
C LYS A 152 -30.23 -34.44 -15.80
N HIS A 153 -30.25 -33.78 -14.64
CA HIS A 153 -31.50 -33.32 -14.03
C HIS A 153 -32.21 -32.26 -14.89
N LEU A 154 -31.46 -31.28 -15.40
CA LEU A 154 -32.01 -30.27 -16.33
C LEU A 154 -32.61 -30.91 -17.58
N LYS A 155 -31.94 -31.89 -18.16
CA LYS A 155 -32.45 -32.61 -19.32
C LYS A 155 -33.79 -33.30 -19.03
N SER A 156 -33.89 -33.97 -17.88
CA SER A 156 -35.14 -34.59 -17.44
C SER A 156 -36.28 -33.57 -17.27
N LEU A 157 -36.01 -32.41 -16.68
CA LEU A 157 -36.99 -31.33 -16.53
C LEU A 157 -37.45 -30.77 -17.88
N ILE A 158 -36.50 -30.59 -18.82
CA ILE A 158 -36.79 -30.15 -20.18
C ILE A 158 -37.70 -31.16 -20.89
N ASP A 159 -37.40 -32.45 -20.78
CA ASP A 159 -38.19 -33.51 -21.42
C ASP A 159 -39.60 -33.60 -20.83
N GLN A 160 -39.75 -33.52 -19.50
CA GLN A 160 -41.05 -33.44 -18.82
C GLN A 160 -41.86 -32.20 -19.25
N THR A 161 -41.20 -31.06 -19.40
CA THR A 161 -41.87 -29.82 -19.82
C THR A 161 -42.33 -29.92 -21.28
N ARG A 162 -41.53 -30.55 -22.15
CA ARG A 162 -41.91 -30.80 -23.55
C ARG A 162 -43.12 -31.71 -23.64
N GLU A 163 -43.13 -32.81 -22.90
CA GLU A 163 -44.26 -33.74 -22.82
C GLU A 163 -45.54 -33.02 -22.36
N LEU A 164 -45.44 -32.22 -21.30
CA LEU A 164 -46.59 -31.43 -20.82
C LEU A 164 -47.11 -30.44 -21.88
N ILE A 165 -46.21 -29.80 -22.63
CA ILE A 165 -46.60 -28.90 -23.73
C ILE A 165 -47.31 -29.68 -24.84
N GLU A 166 -46.81 -30.86 -25.21
CA GLU A 166 -47.43 -31.74 -26.21
C GLU A 166 -48.83 -32.16 -25.77
N ASP A 167 -48.98 -32.59 -24.52
CA ASP A 167 -50.27 -32.93 -23.92
C ASP A 167 -51.22 -31.73 -24.04
N VAL A 168 -50.87 -30.57 -23.47
CA VAL A 168 -51.70 -29.35 -23.49
C VAL A 168 -52.08 -28.96 -24.92
N SER A 169 -51.14 -29.05 -25.86
CA SER A 169 -51.39 -28.75 -27.28
C SER A 169 -52.42 -29.70 -27.89
N ALA A 170 -52.43 -30.98 -27.49
CA ALA A 170 -53.44 -31.95 -27.94
C ALA A 170 -54.85 -31.57 -27.47
N TRP A 171 -55.01 -30.98 -26.28
CA TRP A 171 -56.30 -30.47 -25.79
C TRP A 171 -56.76 -29.18 -26.49
N GLN A 172 -55.83 -28.42 -27.05
CA GLN A 172 -56.11 -27.16 -27.75
C GLN A 172 -56.38 -27.33 -29.25
N SER A 173 -56.16 -28.52 -29.81
CA SER A 173 -56.52 -28.82 -31.19
C SER A 173 -58.05 -28.76 -31.34
N PRO A 174 -58.61 -27.84 -32.17
CA PRO A 174 -60.03 -27.85 -32.45
C PRO A 174 -60.38 -29.20 -33.09
N VAL A 175 -61.29 -29.96 -32.49
CA VAL A 175 -61.95 -31.07 -33.19
C VAL A 175 -62.54 -30.45 -34.46
N ALA A 176 -61.92 -30.76 -35.61
CA ALA A 176 -62.39 -30.32 -36.91
C ALA A 176 -63.87 -30.71 -37.02
N ARG A 177 -64.72 -29.69 -37.04
CA ARG A 177 -66.18 -29.83 -37.08
C ARG A 177 -66.65 -30.10 -38.50
#